data_AF-A0A291NUK0-F1
#
_entry.id   AF-A0A291NUK0-F1
#
_cell.length_a   1.000
_cell.length_b   1.000
_cell.length_c   1.000
_cell.angle_alpha   90.00
_cell.angle_beta   90.00
_cell.angle_gamma   90.00
#
_symmetry.space_group_name_H-M   'P 1'
#
loop_
_entity.id
_entity.type
_entity.pdbx_description
1 polymer ?
#
loop_
_entity_poly.entity_id
_entity_poly.type
_entity_poly.pdbx_seq_one_letter_code
_entity_poly.pdbx_strand_id
1 'polypeptide(L)'
;MFLIALLSYTLINQLVITKSDSCKYCLRLYDGKYKSGSYIEVYKSVGSLSPPWIPGSVCVPLIHNSTGQPPYWRIYEDVNYSGANTAVGHGACIDDFMKSGLRRISSIQKCVYGENGMV
;
A
#
# COMPACT_ATOMS: atom_id res chain seq x y z
N MET A 1 5.93 -7.50 34.68
CA MET A 1 6.20 -8.21 33.41
C MET A 1 5.27 -7.72 32.28
N PHE A 2 5.17 -6.39 32.08
CA PHE A 2 4.29 -5.75 31.07
C PHE A 2 5.06 -4.83 30.10
N LEU A 3 6.35 -4.57 30.33
CA LEU A 3 7.15 -3.64 29.51
C LEU A 3 7.70 -4.26 28.22
N ILE A 4 7.83 -5.59 28.15
CA ILE A 4 8.51 -6.27 27.02
C ILE A 4 7.57 -6.44 25.81
N ALA A 5 6.25 -6.42 26.02
CA ALA A 5 5.25 -6.56 24.97
C ALA A 5 5.04 -5.26 24.15
N LEU A 6 5.24 -4.08 24.75
CA LEU A 6 5.10 -2.81 24.01
C LEU A 6 6.28 -2.52 23.08
N LEU A 7 7.50 -2.88 23.50
CA LEU A 7 8.72 -2.69 22.71
C LEU A 7 8.75 -3.58 21.46
N SER A 8 8.14 -4.76 21.51
CA SER A 8 8.04 -5.64 20.35
C SER A 8 7.02 -5.14 19.33
N TYR A 9 5.88 -4.57 19.77
CA TYR A 9 4.88 -4.01 18.86
C TYR A 9 5.35 -2.76 18.11
N THR A 10 6.16 -1.90 18.76
CA THR A 10 6.70 -0.71 18.10
C THR A 10 7.85 -1.04 17.14
N LEU A 11 8.73 -1.99 17.48
CA LEU A 11 9.81 -2.42 16.59
C LEU A 11 9.32 -3.18 15.34
N ILE A 12 8.28 -4.01 15.46
CA ILE A 12 7.75 -4.77 14.30
C ILE A 12 7.10 -3.82 13.27
N ASN A 13 6.49 -2.72 13.71
CA ASN A 13 5.92 -1.71 12.82
C ASN A 13 6.99 -0.82 12.15
N GLN A 14 8.19 -0.70 12.72
CA GLN A 14 9.28 0.05 12.10
C GLN A 14 10.03 -0.75 11.02
N LEU A 15 9.96 -2.09 11.05
CA LEU A 15 10.67 -2.95 10.09
C LEU A 15 10.02 -2.98 8.69
N VAL A 16 8.92 -2.25 8.47
CA VAL A 16 8.23 -2.15 7.16
C VAL A 16 8.67 -0.89 6.38
N ILE A 17 9.45 0.00 7.00
CA ILE A 17 9.76 1.34 6.48
C ILE A 17 11.27 1.50 6.32
N THR A 18 11.87 0.84 5.32
CA THR A 18 13.24 1.15 4.91
C THR A 18 13.21 2.14 3.76
N LYS A 19 13.68 3.37 4.00
CA LYS A 19 13.96 4.36 2.97
C LYS A 19 15.18 3.88 2.18
N SER A 20 14.94 3.19 1.07
CA SER A 20 15.96 2.73 0.11
C SER A 20 15.60 3.28 -1.26
N ASP A 21 16.62 3.56 -2.08
CA ASP A 21 16.51 4.14 -3.42
C ASP A 21 15.27 3.67 -4.16
N SER A 22 14.37 4.64 -4.43
CA SER A 22 13.05 4.51 -5.02
C SER A 22 12.56 3.07 -5.17
N CYS A 23 11.81 2.59 -4.18
CA CYS A 23 11.38 1.21 -4.23
C CYS A 23 10.61 0.86 -5.53
N LYS A 24 11.04 -0.22 -6.19
CA LYS A 24 10.57 -0.64 -7.53
C LYS A 24 9.18 -1.29 -7.52
N TYR A 25 8.79 -1.94 -6.42
CA TYR A 25 7.58 -2.78 -6.35
C TYR A 25 6.71 -2.51 -5.10
N CYS A 26 6.65 -1.27 -4.64
CA CYS A 26 5.84 -0.85 -3.48
C CYS A 26 4.63 -0.03 -3.91
N LEU A 27 3.71 0.08 -2.96
CA LEU A 27 2.68 1.11 -2.94
C LEU A 27 3.19 2.32 -2.17
N ARG A 28 3.03 3.52 -2.74
CA ARG A 28 3.29 4.79 -2.07
C ARG A 28 1.98 5.42 -1.63
N LEU A 29 1.90 5.78 -0.37
CA LEU A 29 0.78 6.52 0.20
C LEU A 29 1.29 7.89 0.59
N TYR A 30 0.78 8.92 -0.07
CA TYR A 30 1.16 10.31 0.14
C TYR A 30 0.17 10.99 1.09
N ASP A 31 0.66 11.88 1.95
CA ASP A 31 -0.18 12.66 2.85
C ASP A 31 -1.12 13.60 2.07
N GLY A 32 -0.62 14.18 0.98
CA GLY A 32 -1.36 15.11 0.13
C GLY A 32 -1.88 14.49 -1.17
N LYS A 33 -2.78 15.22 -1.84
CA LYS A 33 -3.28 14.88 -3.18
C LYS A 33 -2.19 15.06 -4.24
N TYR A 34 -2.35 14.43 -5.40
CA TYR A 34 -1.44 14.61 -6.55
C TYR A 34 0.04 14.38 -6.21
N LYS A 35 0.34 13.35 -5.41
CA LYS A 35 1.70 12.97 -5.00
C LYS A 35 2.43 14.06 -4.19
N SER A 36 1.68 14.89 -3.46
CA SER A 36 2.26 15.94 -2.62
C SER A 36 2.49 15.49 -1.18
N GLY A 37 3.45 16.15 -0.51
CA GLY A 37 3.78 15.89 0.89
C GLY A 37 4.70 14.69 1.10
N SER A 38 4.84 14.31 2.38
CA SER A 38 5.56 13.10 2.76
C SER A 38 4.79 11.87 2.29
N TYR A 39 5.50 10.76 2.16
CA TYR A 39 4.89 9.49 1.81
C TYR A 39 5.53 8.35 2.58
N ILE A 40 4.78 7.26 2.68
CA ILE A 40 5.26 5.96 3.15
C ILE A 40 5.26 4.96 2.00
N GLU A 41 6.13 3.97 2.09
CA GLU A 41 6.22 2.87 1.14
C GLU A 41 5.78 1.57 1.79
N VAL A 42 4.86 0.85 1.13
CA VAL A 42 4.38 -0.46 1.56
C VAL A 42 4.94 -1.52 0.62
N TYR A 43 5.68 -2.48 1.18
CA TYR A 43 6.46 -3.46 0.45
C TYR A 43 5.81 -4.85 0.34
N LYS A 44 4.93 -5.16 1.30
CA LYS A 44 4.22 -6.44 1.44
C LYS A 44 2.75 -6.21 1.80
N SER A 45 1.93 -7.25 1.67
CA SER A 45 0.53 -7.23 2.10
C SER A 45 0.43 -6.97 3.62
N VAL A 46 -0.60 -6.21 4.01
CA VAL A 46 -0.94 -5.87 5.39
C VAL A 46 -2.41 -6.23 5.62
N GLY A 47 -2.67 -7.23 6.46
CA GLY A 47 -4.03 -7.71 6.73
C GLY A 47 -4.86 -6.82 7.65
N SER A 48 -4.22 -5.95 8.44
CA SER A 48 -4.94 -5.06 9.35
C SER A 48 -4.10 -3.81 9.65
N LEU A 49 -4.68 -2.64 9.43
CA LEU A 49 -4.17 -1.32 9.82
C LEU A 49 -5.08 -0.74 10.90
N SER A 50 -4.53 -0.51 12.09
CA SER A 50 -5.24 0.07 13.23
C SER A 50 -4.37 1.15 13.88
N PRO A 51 -4.74 2.44 13.80
CA PRO A 51 -5.93 2.94 13.10
C PRO A 51 -5.83 2.77 11.57
N PRO A 52 -6.97 2.75 10.86
CA PRO A 52 -6.98 2.81 9.39
C PRO A 52 -6.29 4.06 8.87
N TRP A 53 -5.70 3.97 7.68
CA TRP A 53 -5.02 5.10 7.04
C TRP A 53 -5.93 5.85 6.07
N ILE A 54 -5.74 7.15 5.96
CA ILE A 54 -6.47 8.03 5.04
C ILE A 54 -5.45 8.90 4.30
N PRO A 55 -4.86 8.40 3.20
CA PRO A 55 -3.89 9.16 2.43
C PRO A 55 -4.58 10.23 1.57
N GLY A 56 -3.82 11.24 1.13
CA GLY A 56 -4.29 12.18 0.11
C GLY A 56 -4.23 11.61 -1.30
N SER A 57 -3.19 10.81 -1.61
CA SER A 57 -3.06 10.10 -2.88
C SER A 57 -2.28 8.80 -2.74
N VAL A 58 -2.49 7.87 -3.68
CA VAL A 58 -1.85 6.55 -3.67
C VAL A 58 -1.28 6.24 -5.05
N CYS A 59 -0.05 5.75 -5.11
CA CYS A 59 0.61 5.44 -6.38
C CYS A 59 1.41 4.16 -6.32
N VAL A 60 1.54 3.49 -7.46
CA VAL A 60 2.57 2.48 -7.67
C VAL A 60 3.59 3.05 -8.66
N PRO A 61 4.89 3.08 -8.33
CA PRO A 61 5.92 3.56 -9.26
C PRO A 61 5.87 2.84 -10.61
N LEU A 62 6.23 3.55 -11.68
CA LEU A 62 6.34 2.97 -13.02
C LEU A 62 7.57 2.06 -13.08
N ILE A 63 7.36 0.83 -13.52
CA ILE A 63 8.41 -0.18 -13.65
C ILE A 63 8.80 -0.27 -15.13
N HIS A 64 9.98 0.25 -15.47
CA HIS A 64 10.44 0.33 -16.87
C HIS A 64 11.12 -0.95 -17.40
N ASN A 65 11.54 -1.86 -16.52
CA ASN A 65 12.27 -3.09 -16.86
C ASN A 65 11.77 -4.28 -16.02
N SER A 66 10.62 -4.84 -16.35
CA SER A 66 10.16 -6.12 -15.77
C SER A 66 10.19 -7.22 -16.83
N THR A 67 10.78 -8.36 -16.48
CA THR A 67 10.80 -9.59 -17.30
C THR A 67 9.47 -10.36 -17.26
N GLY A 68 8.45 -9.81 -16.60
CA GLY A 68 7.11 -10.36 -16.45
C GLY A 68 6.10 -9.27 -16.08
N GLN A 69 4.84 -9.66 -15.87
CA GLN A 69 3.79 -8.70 -15.54
C GLN A 69 4.01 -8.12 -14.13
N PRO A 70 4.17 -6.80 -14.00
CA PRO A 70 4.48 -6.19 -12.71
C PRO A 70 3.34 -6.38 -11.70
N PRO A 71 3.65 -6.43 -10.40
CA PRO A 71 2.62 -6.57 -9.37
C PRO A 71 1.68 -5.37 -9.39
N TYR A 72 0.43 -5.63 -9.00
CA TYR A 72 -0.54 -4.58 -8.70
C TYR A 72 -0.94 -4.69 -7.22
N TRP A 73 -1.56 -3.63 -6.72
CA TRP A 73 -1.95 -3.52 -5.33
C TRP A 73 -3.46 -3.40 -5.23
N ARG A 74 -4.07 -4.15 -4.33
CA ARG A 74 -5.48 -3.98 -3.97
C ARG A 74 -5.59 -3.37 -2.58
N ILE A 75 -6.42 -2.34 -2.46
CA ILE A 75 -6.58 -1.53 -1.26
C ILE A 75 -8.03 -1.69 -0.81
N TYR A 76 -8.22 -1.98 0.48
CA TYR A 76 -9.51 -2.36 1.05
C TYR A 76 -9.92 -1.41 2.18
N GLU A 77 -11.22 -1.07 2.24
CA GLU A 77 -11.80 -0.26 3.31
C GLU A 77 -11.86 -0.98 4.66
N ASP A 78 -11.87 -2.32 4.66
CA ASP A 78 -11.94 -3.14 5.87
C ASP A 78 -10.70 -4.03 6.04
N VAL A 79 -10.55 -4.61 7.23
CA VAL A 79 -9.47 -5.54 7.55
C VAL A 79 -9.64 -6.87 6.81
N ASN A 80 -8.59 -7.68 6.79
CA ASN A 80 -8.57 -9.02 6.19
C ASN A 80 -8.99 -9.06 4.72
N TYR A 81 -8.61 -8.02 3.95
CA TYR A 81 -8.83 -7.94 2.50
C TYR A 81 -10.32 -8.01 2.11
N SER A 82 -11.16 -7.28 2.86
CA SER A 82 -12.61 -7.32 2.71
C SER A 82 -13.22 -5.93 2.48
N GLY A 83 -14.52 -5.90 2.17
CA GLY A 83 -15.26 -4.66 1.93
C GLY A 83 -14.98 -4.02 0.57
N ALA A 84 -15.32 -2.73 0.45
CA ALA A 84 -15.06 -1.96 -0.76
C ALA A 84 -13.55 -1.91 -1.03
N ASN A 85 -13.18 -2.02 -2.31
CA ASN A 85 -11.79 -2.05 -2.69
C ASN A 85 -11.52 -1.40 -4.05
N THR A 86 -10.26 -1.06 -4.26
CA THR A 86 -9.76 -0.55 -5.54
C THR A 86 -8.40 -1.17 -5.86
N ALA A 87 -8.05 -1.21 -7.14
CA ALA A 87 -6.78 -1.74 -7.62
C ALA A 87 -5.91 -0.62 -8.21
N VAL A 88 -4.62 -0.66 -7.90
CA VAL A 88 -3.61 0.26 -8.43
C VAL A 88 -2.49 -0.56 -9.07
N GLY A 89 -2.38 -0.47 -10.40
CA GLY A 89 -1.32 -1.11 -11.17
C GLY A 89 -0.05 -0.26 -11.23
N HIS A 90 1.05 -0.83 -11.73
CA HIS A 90 2.30 -0.12 -11.92
C HIS A 90 2.13 1.17 -12.76
N GLY A 91 2.79 2.25 -12.35
CA GLY A 91 2.67 3.57 -12.99
C GLY A 91 1.34 4.29 -12.76
N ALA A 92 0.33 3.62 -12.19
CA ALA A 92 -0.97 4.20 -11.92
C ALA A 92 -0.99 4.93 -10.57
N CYS A 93 -1.85 5.94 -10.50
CA CYS A 93 -2.08 6.73 -9.31
C CYS A 93 -3.56 7.04 -9.13
N ILE A 94 -3.96 7.08 -7.87
CA ILE A 94 -5.19 7.68 -7.39
C ILE A 94 -4.79 9.05 -6.84
N ASP A 95 -4.91 10.09 -7.66
CA ASP A 95 -4.42 11.43 -7.32
C ASP A 95 -5.23 12.13 -6.22
N ASP A 96 -6.50 11.75 -6.05
CA ASP A 96 -7.34 12.16 -4.92
C ASP A 96 -7.99 10.91 -4.35
N PHE A 97 -7.46 10.42 -3.23
CA PHE A 97 -7.88 9.14 -2.65
C PHE A 97 -9.39 9.07 -2.43
N MET A 98 -10.01 10.18 -1.99
CA MET A 98 -11.45 10.23 -1.74
C MET A 98 -12.30 10.09 -3.00
N LYS A 99 -11.72 10.27 -4.19
CA LYS A 99 -12.39 10.01 -5.48
C LYS A 99 -12.28 8.56 -5.95
N SER A 100 -11.56 7.70 -5.24
CA SER A 100 -11.48 6.27 -5.54
C SER A 100 -12.75 5.48 -5.19
N GLY A 101 -13.67 6.10 -4.44
CA GLY A 101 -14.82 5.42 -3.84
C GLY A 101 -14.53 4.82 -2.46
N LEU A 102 -13.27 4.84 -2.00
CA LEU A 102 -12.89 4.42 -0.65
C LEU A 102 -12.77 5.63 0.29
N ARG A 103 -13.07 5.41 1.58
CA ARG A 103 -13.04 6.39 2.67
C ARG A 103 -11.80 6.24 3.56
N ARG A 104 -11.20 5.05 3.57
CA ARG A 104 -10.04 4.69 4.40
C ARG A 104 -9.36 3.45 3.82
N ILE A 105 -8.22 3.11 4.40
CA ILE A 105 -7.47 1.90 4.11
C ILE A 105 -7.30 1.13 5.42
N SER A 106 -7.90 -0.06 5.49
CA SER A 106 -7.80 -0.96 6.64
C SER A 106 -7.03 -2.24 6.34
N SER A 107 -6.89 -2.60 5.06
CA SER A 107 -5.94 -3.63 4.63
C SER A 107 -5.45 -3.40 3.20
N ILE A 108 -4.26 -3.92 2.90
CA ILE A 108 -3.55 -3.73 1.63
C ILE A 108 -3.03 -5.09 1.16
N GLN A 109 -3.33 -5.49 -0.06
CA GLN A 109 -2.87 -6.75 -0.63
C GLN A 109 -1.97 -6.46 -1.83
N LYS A 110 -0.75 -7.02 -1.80
CA LYS A 110 0.11 -7.10 -2.97
C LYS A 110 -0.32 -8.31 -3.79
N CYS A 111 -0.61 -8.08 -5.06
CA CYS A 111 -1.08 -9.11 -5.97
C CYS A 111 -0.14 -9.26 -7.16
N VAL A 112 -0.12 -10.46 -7.72
CA VAL A 112 0.56 -10.80 -8.97
C VAL A 112 -0.48 -11.30 -9.94
N TYR A 113 -0.30 -11.02 -11.23
CA TYR A 113 -1.16 -11.58 -12.26
C TYR A 113 -0.86 -13.07 -12.41
N GLY A 114 -1.91 -13.89 -12.56
CA GLY A 114 -1.77 -15.28 -12.96
C GLY A 114 -1.27 -15.41 -14.41
N GLU A 115 -0.89 -16.61 -14.81
CA GLU A 115 -0.58 -16.91 -16.21
C GLU A 115 -1.78 -16.51 -17.09
N ASN A 116 -1.57 -15.58 -18.04
CA ASN A 116 -2.57 -14.93 -18.91
C ASN A 116 -3.22 -13.63 -18.41
N GLY A 117 -2.69 -12.98 -17.36
CA GLY A 117 -3.21 -11.67 -16.92
C GLY A 117 -4.54 -11.77 -16.15
N MET A 118 -4.98 -12.99 -15.81
CA MET A 118 -6.13 -13.22 -14.93
C MET A 118 -5.75 -12.94 -13.47
N VAL A 119 -6.69 -12.34 -12.75
CA VAL A 119 -6.63 -11.94 -11.34
C VAL A 119 -7.50 -12.85 -10.51
#